data_AF-A0AAV5DCF6-F1
#
_entry.id   AF-A0AAV5DCF6-F1
#
_cell.length_a   1.000
_cell.length_b   1.000
_cell.length_c   1.000
_cell.angle_alpha   90.00
_cell.angle_beta   90.00
_cell.angle_gamma   90.00
#
_symmetry.space_group_name_H-M   'P 1'
#
loop_
_entity.id
_entity.type
_entity.pdbx_description
1 polymer ?
#
loop_
_entity_poly.entity_id
_entity_poly.type
_entity_poly.pdbx_seq_one_letter_code
_entity_poly.pdbx_strand_id
1 'polypeptide(L)'
;MAKAKKHRTPAPDPPVTAAQLPWQPPVPPVPTALLISFAALLVRVLVSVGPYSGQGTAPKFGDYEAQRHWMELTIHLPPSDWYRTTSDNDLAYWGLDYPPLSAYQSLLHGRIINASLPDSVALRSSRGFESLESKLLMRWTVLSSDMLVFVPAALWFVWAYMKGGVGAREEDRWEGWMWLLAMVVINPCLVLIDHGHFQYNCISLGLTLGAIAGVLSRNELVAATLFSLAINHKQMSLYFAPAFFSHLLGKCLRRKYPIVEVMKLAFIVLGTFAIVWWPFLRSSEAALQVMVDYLL
;
A
#
# COMPACT_ATOMS: atom_id res chain seq x y z
N MET A 1 -76.33 -19.85 39.39
CA MET A 1 -75.07 -19.26 39.88
C MET A 1 -74.07 -19.17 38.73
N ALA A 2 -73.81 -17.97 38.22
CA ALA A 2 -72.82 -17.74 37.16
C ALA A 2 -71.41 -17.68 37.77
N LYS A 3 -70.44 -18.42 37.22
CA LYS A 3 -69.01 -18.30 37.59
C LYS A 3 -68.36 -17.23 36.70
N ALA A 4 -67.79 -16.21 37.34
CA ALA A 4 -67.08 -15.11 36.70
C ALA A 4 -65.79 -15.59 35.99
N LYS A 5 -65.57 -15.12 34.75
CA LYS A 5 -64.32 -15.33 34.00
C LYS A 5 -63.25 -14.36 34.53
N LYS A 6 -62.15 -14.91 35.05
CA LYS A 6 -60.99 -14.15 35.52
C LYS A 6 -60.17 -13.65 34.32
N HIS A 7 -60.04 -12.34 34.13
CA HIS A 7 -59.20 -11.73 33.10
C HIS A 7 -57.72 -11.88 33.50
N ARG A 8 -56.88 -12.46 32.63
CA ARG A 8 -55.43 -12.47 32.78
C ARG A 8 -54.86 -11.24 32.07
N THR A 9 -54.21 -10.35 32.80
CA THR A 9 -53.35 -9.30 32.24
C THR A 9 -52.12 -9.91 31.58
N PRO A 10 -51.69 -9.45 30.39
CA PRO A 10 -50.43 -9.89 29.80
C PRO A 10 -49.24 -9.41 30.64
N ALA A 11 -48.19 -10.21 30.73
CA ALA A 11 -46.93 -9.79 31.33
C ALA A 11 -46.29 -8.65 30.49
N PRO A 12 -45.56 -7.71 31.11
CA PRO A 12 -44.86 -6.67 30.36
C PRO A 12 -43.75 -7.28 29.51
N ASP A 13 -43.61 -6.77 28.28
CA ASP A 13 -42.56 -7.19 27.36
C ASP A 13 -41.16 -6.91 27.97
N PRO A 14 -40.19 -7.81 27.77
CA PRO A 14 -38.83 -7.58 28.24
C PRO A 14 -38.22 -6.36 27.54
N PRO A 15 -37.31 -5.62 28.20
CA PRO A 15 -36.69 -4.45 27.62
C PRO A 15 -35.89 -4.84 26.37
N VAL A 16 -36.02 -4.05 25.31
CA VAL A 16 -35.24 -4.17 24.09
C VAL A 16 -33.79 -3.77 24.41
N THR A 17 -33.03 -4.69 25.00
CA THR A 17 -31.58 -4.69 24.79
C THR A 17 -31.37 -4.96 23.31
N ALA A 18 -30.71 -4.04 22.61
CA ALA A 18 -30.35 -4.21 21.21
C ALA A 18 -29.65 -5.57 21.06
N ALA A 19 -30.38 -6.54 20.51
CA ALA A 19 -29.87 -7.87 20.26
C ALA A 19 -28.70 -7.71 19.29
N GLN A 20 -27.48 -7.76 19.81
CA GLN A 20 -26.30 -7.98 18.99
C GLN A 20 -26.52 -9.32 18.31
N LEU A 21 -26.84 -9.27 17.02
CA LEU A 21 -27.06 -10.44 16.19
C LEU A 21 -25.81 -11.35 16.31
N PRO A 22 -25.98 -12.68 16.48
CA PRO A 22 -24.88 -13.63 16.72
C PRO A 22 -23.88 -13.79 15.56
N TRP A 23 -24.01 -12.95 14.52
CA TRP A 23 -23.24 -13.00 13.28
C TRP A 23 -22.40 -11.75 13.05
N GLN A 24 -22.33 -10.83 14.03
CA GLN A 24 -21.40 -9.72 13.96
C GLN A 24 -20.05 -10.19 14.53
N PRO A 25 -18.99 -10.31 13.70
CA PRO A 25 -17.67 -10.52 14.26
C PRO A 25 -17.37 -9.33 15.19
N PRO A 26 -16.91 -9.57 16.43
CA PRO A 26 -16.58 -8.49 17.32
C PRO A 26 -15.47 -7.66 16.69
N VAL A 27 -15.68 -6.34 16.62
CA VAL A 27 -14.62 -5.40 16.26
C VAL A 27 -13.52 -5.58 17.29
N PRO A 28 -12.24 -5.67 16.89
CA PRO A 28 -11.14 -5.74 17.84
C PRO A 28 -11.30 -4.65 18.91
N PRO A 29 -11.05 -4.91 20.20
CA PRO A 29 -11.02 -3.86 21.20
C PRO A 29 -10.07 -2.77 20.69
N VAL A 30 -10.63 -1.61 20.36
CA VAL A 30 -9.91 -0.46 19.79
C VAL A 30 -8.61 -0.18 20.56
N PRO A 31 -8.56 -0.27 21.92
CA PRO A 31 -7.32 -0.09 22.67
C PRO A 31 -6.19 -1.05 22.28
N THR A 32 -6.51 -2.32 22.03
CA THR A 32 -5.52 -3.34 21.69
C THR A 32 -4.94 -3.14 20.30
N ALA A 33 -5.79 -2.84 19.30
CA ALA A 33 -5.34 -2.54 17.95
C ALA A 33 -4.46 -1.28 17.91
N LEU A 34 -4.81 -0.26 18.72
CA LEU A 34 -3.98 0.94 18.89
C LEU A 34 -2.64 0.62 19.55
N LEU A 35 -2.61 -0.23 20.58
CA LEU A 35 -1.37 -0.64 21.24
C LEU A 35 -0.43 -1.38 20.28
N ILE A 36 -0.95 -2.33 19.51
CA ILE A 36 -0.17 -3.07 18.50
C ILE A 36 0.37 -2.10 17.44
N SER A 37 -0.48 -1.18 16.95
CA SER A 37 -0.08 -0.19 15.95
C SER A 37 0.99 0.77 16.49
N PHE A 38 0.87 1.19 17.76
CA PHE A 38 1.87 2.04 18.41
C PHE A 38 3.20 1.31 18.62
N ALA A 39 3.17 0.05 19.06
CA ALA A 39 4.37 -0.77 19.17
C ALA A 39 5.04 -0.95 17.80
N ALA A 40 4.26 -1.21 16.75
CA ALA A 40 4.74 -1.34 15.38
C ALA A 40 5.36 -0.03 14.86
N LEU A 41 4.79 1.13 15.19
CA LEU A 41 5.35 2.44 14.89
C LEU A 41 6.67 2.67 15.63
N LEU A 42 6.71 2.38 16.93
CA LEU A 42 7.92 2.54 17.74
C LEU A 42 9.08 1.70 17.19
N VAL A 43 8.83 0.44 16.82
CA VAL A 43 9.85 -0.44 16.24
C VAL A 43 10.43 0.15 14.95
N ARG A 44 9.58 0.70 14.06
CA ARG A 44 10.03 1.38 12.82
C ARG A 44 10.92 2.58 13.12
N VAL A 45 10.48 3.43 14.07
CA VAL A 45 11.25 4.62 14.49
C VAL A 45 12.61 4.20 15.06
N LEU A 46 12.65 3.19 15.94
CA LEU A 46 13.90 2.70 16.53
C LEU A 46 14.87 2.16 15.47
N VAL A 47 14.39 1.38 14.50
CA VAL A 47 15.21 0.88 13.38
C VAL A 47 15.72 2.03 12.51
N SER A 48 14.91 3.08 12.29
CA SER A 48 15.27 4.22 11.44
C SER A 48 16.42 5.09 11.94
N VAL A 49 16.76 4.98 13.23
CA VAL A 49 17.92 5.66 13.85
C VAL A 49 19.23 5.12 13.29
N GLY A 50 19.28 3.84 12.90
CA GLY A 50 20.45 3.18 12.34
C GLY A 50 20.92 3.76 11.00
N PRO A 51 22.11 3.35 10.50
CA PRO A 51 22.58 3.75 9.18
C PRO A 51 21.64 3.23 8.07
N TYR A 52 21.69 3.89 6.90
CA TYR A 52 20.96 3.49 5.70
C TYR A 52 21.90 2.84 4.67
N SER A 53 21.31 2.22 3.65
CA SER A 53 22.06 1.61 2.54
C SER A 53 22.98 2.63 1.85
N GLY A 54 24.29 2.38 1.91
CA GLY A 54 25.32 3.18 1.27
C GLY A 54 25.68 4.50 1.96
N GLN A 55 25.41 4.63 3.26
CA GLN A 55 25.84 5.81 4.04
C GLN A 55 27.37 5.95 4.03
N GLY A 56 27.87 7.12 3.63
CA GLY A 56 29.31 7.41 3.55
C GLY A 56 30.08 6.58 2.50
N THR A 57 29.40 5.96 1.53
CA THR A 57 30.03 5.11 0.51
C THR A 57 30.03 5.75 -0.88
N ALA A 58 30.71 6.88 -1.00
CA ALA A 58 30.96 7.53 -2.30
C ALA A 58 31.68 6.58 -3.30
N PRO A 59 31.53 6.78 -4.63
CA PRO A 59 30.81 7.88 -5.28
C PRO A 59 29.32 7.59 -5.55
N LYS A 60 28.90 6.32 -5.52
CA LYS A 60 27.54 5.91 -5.92
C LYS A 60 26.57 5.75 -4.75
N PHE A 61 27.03 5.58 -3.51
CA PHE A 61 26.15 5.38 -2.35
C PHE A 61 25.22 4.16 -2.55
N GLY A 62 24.05 4.14 -1.91
CA GLY A 62 23.09 3.02 -1.94
C GLY A 62 21.66 3.48 -2.20
N ASP A 63 20.70 2.65 -1.81
CA ASP A 63 19.28 2.87 -2.14
C ASP A 63 18.70 4.17 -1.57
N TYR A 64 19.25 4.67 -0.46
CA TYR A 64 18.90 6.00 0.05
C TYR A 64 19.14 7.09 -1.01
N GLU A 65 20.32 7.07 -1.62
CA GLU A 65 20.70 8.03 -2.66
C GLU A 65 19.88 7.83 -3.93
N ALA A 66 19.57 6.58 -4.28
CA ALA A 66 18.69 6.30 -5.41
C ALA A 66 17.34 7.00 -5.25
N GLN A 67 16.69 6.81 -4.11
CA GLN A 67 15.39 7.43 -3.83
C GLN A 67 15.48 8.96 -3.76
N ARG A 68 16.53 9.50 -3.12
CA ARG A 68 16.78 10.96 -3.07
C ARG A 68 16.95 11.54 -4.47
N HIS A 69 17.74 10.85 -5.31
CA HIS A 69 18.01 11.29 -6.67
C HIS A 69 16.73 11.25 -7.53
N TRP A 70 15.86 10.26 -7.36
CA TRP A 70 14.56 10.26 -8.03
C TRP A 70 13.69 11.44 -7.61
N MET A 71 13.74 11.85 -6.34
CA MET A 71 13.03 13.04 -5.86
C MET A 71 13.60 14.32 -6.49
N GLU A 72 14.92 14.45 -6.57
CA GLU A 72 15.62 15.54 -7.28
C GLU A 72 15.18 15.60 -8.76
N LEU A 73 15.24 14.49 -9.49
CA LEU A 73 14.89 14.45 -10.91
C LEU A 73 13.42 14.81 -11.14
N THR A 74 12.51 14.22 -10.35
CA THR A 74 11.07 14.36 -10.60
C THR A 74 10.53 15.77 -10.33
N ILE A 75 11.12 16.53 -9.39
CA ILE A 75 10.70 17.92 -9.13
C ILE A 75 11.24 18.91 -10.16
N HIS A 76 12.36 18.61 -10.82
CA HIS A 76 13.05 19.54 -11.73
C HIS A 76 12.85 19.23 -13.20
N LEU A 77 12.56 17.98 -13.56
CA LEU A 77 12.42 17.54 -14.95
C LEU A 77 10.96 17.28 -15.34
N PRO A 78 10.59 17.53 -16.61
CA PRO A 78 9.28 17.11 -17.10
C PRO A 78 9.18 15.57 -17.12
N PRO A 79 7.98 14.98 -17.01
CA PRO A 79 7.81 13.52 -17.02
C PRO A 79 8.43 12.81 -18.22
N SER A 80 8.50 13.47 -19.39
CA SER A 80 9.15 12.93 -20.57
C SER A 80 10.63 12.61 -20.36
N ASP A 81 11.29 13.25 -19.39
CA ASP A 81 12.72 13.20 -19.19
C ASP A 81 13.14 12.33 -17.99
N TRP A 82 12.17 11.78 -17.24
CA TRP A 82 12.43 10.97 -16.04
C TRP A 82 13.12 9.63 -16.34
N TYR A 83 12.85 9.04 -17.50
CA TYR A 83 13.31 7.69 -17.90
C TYR A 83 14.26 7.73 -19.09
N ARG A 84 15.03 8.81 -19.25
CA ARG A 84 15.94 8.94 -20.39
C ARG A 84 17.20 9.68 -20.01
N THR A 85 18.29 9.27 -20.64
CA THR A 85 19.54 10.03 -20.55
C THR A 85 19.37 11.39 -21.23
N THR A 86 19.64 12.46 -20.47
CA THR A 86 19.65 13.86 -20.94
C THR A 86 20.92 14.56 -20.41
N SER A 87 21.05 15.87 -20.64
CA SER A 87 22.08 16.69 -19.98
C SER A 87 21.90 16.79 -18.47
N ASP A 88 20.73 16.44 -17.95
CA ASP A 88 20.33 16.61 -16.55
C ASP A 88 20.02 15.29 -15.84
N ASN A 89 19.76 14.22 -16.60
CA ASN A 89 19.48 12.89 -16.09
C ASN A 89 20.49 11.88 -16.68
N ASP A 90 21.29 11.26 -15.81
CA ASP A 90 22.24 10.21 -16.18
C ASP A 90 21.76 8.89 -15.60
N LEU A 91 21.21 8.01 -16.45
CA LEU A 91 20.65 6.73 -16.01
C LEU A 91 21.69 5.80 -15.36
N ALA A 92 22.99 6.00 -15.61
CA ALA A 92 24.05 5.23 -14.94
C ALA A 92 24.19 5.59 -13.44
N TYR A 93 23.75 6.79 -13.06
CA TYR A 93 23.71 7.27 -11.68
C TYR A 93 22.28 7.21 -11.14
N TRP A 94 21.86 6.02 -10.72
CA TRP A 94 20.53 5.77 -10.14
C TRP A 94 19.37 6.27 -11.01
N GLY A 95 19.37 5.88 -12.28
CA GLY A 95 18.20 6.05 -13.15
C GLY A 95 16.92 5.49 -12.52
N LEU A 96 15.79 6.10 -12.84
CA LEU A 96 14.50 5.69 -12.29
C LEU A 96 14.06 4.38 -12.95
N ASP A 97 14.06 3.29 -12.19
CA ASP A 97 13.83 1.92 -12.66
C ASP A 97 12.45 1.36 -12.27
N TYR A 98 11.62 2.16 -11.59
CA TYR A 98 10.29 1.78 -11.12
C TYR A 98 9.17 2.41 -11.97
N PRO A 99 7.98 1.76 -12.07
CA PRO A 99 6.89 2.25 -12.90
C PRO A 99 6.35 3.62 -12.44
N PRO A 100 5.54 4.31 -13.28
CA PRO A 100 5.27 5.74 -13.09
C PRO A 100 4.67 6.15 -11.74
N LEU A 101 3.97 5.26 -11.02
CA LEU A 101 3.44 5.60 -9.70
C LEU A 101 4.56 5.83 -8.68
N SER A 102 5.69 5.16 -8.80
CA SER A 102 6.89 5.43 -7.98
C SER A 102 7.51 6.78 -8.33
N ALA A 103 7.52 7.17 -9.60
CA ALA A 103 7.97 8.51 -9.97
C ALA A 103 7.07 9.61 -9.39
N TYR A 104 5.74 9.43 -9.40
CA TYR A 104 4.83 10.37 -8.73
C TYR A 104 4.98 10.38 -7.21
N GLN A 105 5.29 9.25 -6.59
CA GLN A 105 5.66 9.17 -5.18
C GLN A 105 6.91 10.02 -4.91
N SER A 106 7.96 9.86 -5.72
CA SER A 106 9.18 10.66 -5.62
C SER A 106 8.90 12.15 -5.85
N LEU A 107 8.03 12.50 -6.79
CA LEU A 107 7.61 13.89 -7.01
C LEU A 107 6.93 14.49 -5.76
N LEU A 108 6.01 13.73 -5.14
CA LEU A 108 5.31 14.18 -3.94
C LEU A 108 6.27 14.40 -2.77
N HIS A 109 7.10 13.40 -2.46
CA HIS A 109 8.08 13.50 -1.38
C HIS A 109 9.16 14.56 -1.67
N GLY A 110 9.63 14.64 -2.91
CA GLY A 110 10.61 15.63 -3.36
C GLY A 110 10.10 17.05 -3.16
N ARG A 111 8.81 17.33 -3.40
CA ARG A 111 8.22 18.64 -3.11
C ARG A 111 8.22 18.97 -1.61
N ILE A 112 7.91 17.99 -0.76
CA ILE A 112 7.92 18.16 0.70
C ILE A 112 9.34 18.43 1.20
N ILE A 113 10.31 17.63 0.74
CA ILE A 113 11.72 17.79 1.09
C ILE A 113 12.27 19.10 0.57
N ASN A 114 12.00 19.47 -0.69
CA ASN A 114 12.46 20.74 -1.27
C ASN A 114 11.92 21.96 -0.51
N ALA A 115 10.72 21.86 0.09
CA ALA A 115 10.19 22.94 0.91
C ALA A 115 10.90 23.10 2.27
N SER A 116 11.58 22.05 2.75
CA SER A 116 12.24 22.03 4.07
C SER A 116 13.76 22.13 3.97
N LEU A 117 14.36 21.38 3.04
CA LEU A 117 15.80 21.27 2.80
C LEU A 117 16.11 21.24 1.29
N PRO A 118 15.99 22.38 0.58
CA PRO A 118 16.17 22.49 -0.87
C PRO A 118 17.51 21.92 -1.36
N ASP A 119 18.59 22.15 -0.61
CA ASP A 119 19.94 21.73 -0.98
C ASP A 119 20.08 20.21 -1.12
N SER A 120 19.23 19.44 -0.42
CA SER A 120 19.24 17.98 -0.49
C SER A 120 18.64 17.41 -1.77
N VAL A 121 17.95 18.22 -2.57
CA VAL A 121 17.31 17.83 -3.84
C VAL A 121 17.58 18.88 -4.94
N ALA A 122 18.66 19.64 -4.80
CA ALA A 122 19.11 20.61 -5.80
C ALA A 122 19.69 19.90 -7.03
N LEU A 123 19.17 20.24 -8.22
CA LEU A 123 19.55 19.60 -9.47
C LEU A 123 21.06 19.66 -9.70
N ARG A 124 21.70 18.51 -9.96
CA ARG A 124 23.14 18.31 -10.22
C ARG A 124 24.06 18.53 -9.02
N SER A 125 23.78 19.48 -8.13
CA SER A 125 24.65 19.81 -7.00
C SER A 125 24.44 18.93 -5.76
N SER A 126 23.29 18.24 -5.66
CA SER A 126 22.92 17.44 -4.49
C SER A 126 23.28 15.95 -4.59
N ARG A 127 24.01 15.52 -5.63
CA ARG A 127 24.46 14.12 -5.76
C ARG A 127 25.31 13.72 -4.56
N GLY A 128 24.91 12.65 -3.87
CA GLY A 128 25.56 12.19 -2.66
C GLY A 128 25.38 13.09 -1.45
N PHE A 129 24.30 13.88 -1.40
CA PHE A 129 24.03 14.78 -0.27
C PHE A 129 23.75 13.99 1.01
N GLU A 130 24.61 14.18 2.02
CA GLU A 130 24.44 13.57 3.34
C GLU A 130 24.37 14.65 4.42
N SER A 131 23.29 14.63 5.20
CA SER A 131 23.16 15.40 6.44
C SER A 131 22.22 14.67 7.39
N LEU A 132 22.33 14.98 8.69
CA LEU A 132 21.39 14.43 9.67
C LEU A 132 19.94 14.84 9.37
N GLU A 133 19.75 16.08 8.93
CA GLU A 133 18.43 16.61 8.58
C GLU A 133 17.82 15.90 7.37
N SER A 134 18.60 15.71 6.30
CA SER A 134 18.20 14.95 5.11
C SER A 134 17.79 13.54 5.51
N LYS A 135 18.61 12.85 6.34
CA LYS A 135 18.30 11.51 6.85
C LYS A 135 16.95 11.49 7.55
N LEU A 136 16.69 12.42 8.48
CA LEU A 136 15.45 12.45 9.24
C LEU A 136 14.23 12.71 8.33
N LEU A 137 14.30 13.68 7.42
CA LEU A 137 13.23 13.98 6.47
C LEU A 137 12.91 12.78 5.57
N MET A 138 13.93 12.11 5.06
CA MET A 138 13.80 10.92 4.24
C MET A 138 13.25 9.72 5.03
N ARG A 139 13.62 9.53 6.30
CA ARG A 139 12.98 8.49 7.14
C ARG A 139 11.49 8.79 7.35
N TRP A 140 11.12 10.07 7.47
CA TRP A 140 9.72 10.48 7.61
C TRP A 140 8.86 10.17 6.38
N THR A 141 9.41 10.25 5.18
CA THR A 141 8.65 9.93 3.96
C THR A 141 8.33 8.44 3.86
N VAL A 142 9.27 7.56 4.24
CA VAL A 142 9.00 6.11 4.33
C VAL A 142 7.99 5.82 5.45
N LEU A 143 8.18 6.42 6.62
CA LEU A 143 7.29 6.21 7.77
C LEU A 143 5.86 6.64 7.49
N SER A 144 5.67 7.84 6.92
CA SER A 144 4.35 8.34 6.56
C SER A 144 3.71 7.49 5.46
N SER A 145 4.45 7.05 4.45
CA SER A 145 3.96 6.14 3.40
C SER A 145 3.45 4.82 3.98
N ASP A 146 4.21 4.21 4.90
CA ASP A 146 3.83 2.97 5.59
C ASP A 146 2.53 3.17 6.40
N MET A 147 2.45 4.24 7.19
CA MET A 147 1.28 4.55 8.01
C MET A 147 0.03 4.91 7.19
N LEU A 148 0.19 5.49 6.00
CA LEU A 148 -0.92 5.90 5.14
C LEU A 148 -1.40 4.79 4.20
N VAL A 149 -0.54 3.85 3.83
CA VAL A 149 -0.85 2.81 2.84
C VAL A 149 -0.88 1.41 3.44
N PHE A 150 0.20 0.98 4.08
CA PHE A 150 0.34 -0.40 4.54
C PHE A 150 -0.47 -0.70 5.80
N VAL A 151 -0.40 0.17 6.83
CA VAL A 151 -1.13 -0.05 8.08
C VAL A 151 -2.65 -0.10 7.87
N PRO A 152 -3.29 0.84 7.14
CA PRO A 152 -4.72 0.75 6.86
C PRO A 152 -5.10 -0.49 6.05
N ALA A 153 -4.26 -0.90 5.09
CA ALA A 153 -4.47 -2.13 4.32
C ALA A 153 -4.37 -3.38 5.20
N ALA A 154 -3.44 -3.43 6.15
CA ALA A 154 -3.31 -4.52 7.12
C ALA A 154 -4.53 -4.62 8.03
N LEU A 155 -5.01 -3.49 8.55
CA LEU A 155 -6.24 -3.43 9.35
C LEU A 155 -7.45 -3.92 8.55
N TRP A 156 -7.60 -3.47 7.30
CA TRP A 156 -8.69 -3.91 6.44
C TRP A 156 -8.59 -5.40 6.11
N PHE A 157 -7.40 -5.90 5.80
CA PHE A 157 -7.16 -7.32 5.55
C PHE A 157 -7.54 -8.19 6.75
N VAL A 158 -7.05 -7.86 7.95
CA VAL A 158 -7.37 -8.61 9.17
C VAL A 158 -8.88 -8.60 9.41
N TRP A 159 -9.52 -7.45 9.31
CA TRP A 159 -10.98 -7.36 9.44
C TRP A 159 -11.72 -8.24 8.43
N ALA A 160 -11.35 -8.16 7.15
CA ALA A 160 -11.99 -8.91 6.08
C ALA A 160 -11.78 -10.42 6.22
N TYR A 161 -10.58 -10.83 6.61
CA TYR A 161 -10.22 -12.23 6.85
C TYR A 161 -11.04 -12.83 8.00
N MET A 162 -11.13 -12.11 9.13
CA MET A 162 -11.88 -12.56 10.30
C MET A 162 -13.39 -12.62 10.04
N LYS A 163 -13.94 -11.63 9.33
CA LYS A 163 -15.36 -11.62 8.93
C LYS A 163 -15.70 -12.76 7.97
N GLY A 164 -14.74 -13.19 7.14
CA GLY A 164 -14.92 -14.25 6.16
C GLY A 164 -15.07 -15.66 6.75
N GLY A 165 -14.77 -15.86 8.03
CA GLY A 165 -14.93 -17.14 8.72
C GLY A 165 -14.05 -18.27 8.18
N VAL A 166 -12.91 -17.95 7.57
CA VAL A 166 -12.00 -18.94 6.98
C VAL A 166 -11.29 -19.71 8.12
N GLY A 167 -11.83 -20.87 8.50
CA GLY A 167 -11.08 -21.94 9.17
C GLY A 167 -10.97 -21.92 10.70
N ALA A 168 -11.79 -21.16 11.45
CA ALA A 168 -11.65 -21.11 12.92
C ALA A 168 -12.99 -21.17 13.69
N ARG A 169 -12.97 -21.83 14.87
CA ARG A 169 -14.07 -21.79 15.85
C ARG A 169 -14.17 -20.40 16.49
N GLU A 170 -15.29 -20.09 17.13
CA GLU A 170 -15.60 -18.74 17.63
C GLU A 170 -14.61 -18.19 18.66
N GLU A 171 -14.10 -19.05 19.53
CA GLU A 171 -13.13 -18.69 20.57
C GLU A 171 -11.72 -18.45 19.98
N ASP A 172 -11.30 -19.27 19.00
CA ASP A 172 -10.03 -19.08 18.26
C ASP A 172 -10.02 -17.74 17.49
N ARG A 173 -11.20 -17.19 17.15
CA ARG A 173 -11.31 -15.90 16.45
C ARG A 173 -10.92 -14.71 17.34
N TRP A 174 -11.02 -14.81 18.67
CA TRP A 174 -10.80 -13.68 19.58
C TRP A 174 -9.31 -13.35 19.77
N GLU A 175 -8.44 -14.36 19.85
CA GLU A 175 -6.98 -14.17 19.99
C GLU A 175 -6.27 -14.12 18.62
N GLY A 176 -6.77 -14.87 17.62
CA GLY A 176 -6.10 -15.02 16.33
C GLY A 176 -5.92 -13.71 15.56
N TRP A 177 -6.88 -12.77 15.64
CA TRP A 177 -6.78 -11.50 14.92
C TRP A 177 -5.65 -10.61 15.46
N MET A 178 -5.41 -10.64 16.78
CA MET A 178 -4.36 -9.82 17.43
C MET A 178 -2.99 -10.27 16.95
N TRP A 179 -2.75 -11.57 17.01
CA TRP A 179 -1.50 -12.17 16.55
C TRP A 179 -1.34 -11.99 15.05
N LEU A 180 -2.39 -12.17 14.26
CA LEU A 180 -2.35 -11.92 12.82
C LEU A 180 -1.98 -10.46 12.52
N LEU A 181 -2.63 -9.49 13.17
CA LEU A 181 -2.32 -8.08 12.99
C LEU A 181 -0.87 -7.80 13.38
N ALA A 182 -0.43 -8.26 14.56
CA ALA A 182 0.93 -8.07 15.04
C ALA A 182 1.98 -8.68 14.10
N MET A 183 1.76 -9.90 13.61
CA MET A 183 2.66 -10.58 12.65
C MET A 183 2.76 -9.83 11.32
N VAL A 184 1.65 -9.28 10.83
CA VAL A 184 1.64 -8.50 9.59
C VAL A 184 2.36 -7.16 9.78
N VAL A 185 2.03 -6.41 10.84
CA VAL A 185 2.55 -5.04 11.02
C VAL A 185 3.95 -4.98 11.63
N ILE A 186 4.40 -6.01 12.35
CA ILE A 186 5.73 -6.11 12.98
C ILE A 186 6.60 -7.12 12.20
N ASN A 187 6.29 -7.39 10.93
CA ASN A 187 7.12 -8.26 10.10
C ASN A 187 8.58 -7.72 10.05
N PRO A 188 9.56 -8.46 10.59
CA PRO A 188 10.91 -7.92 10.77
C PRO A 188 11.60 -7.66 9.43
N CYS A 189 11.34 -8.49 8.41
CA CYS A 189 11.94 -8.31 7.09
C CYS A 189 11.47 -6.99 6.46
N LEU A 190 10.17 -6.71 6.48
CA LEU A 190 9.64 -5.47 5.92
C LEU A 190 10.15 -4.25 6.70
N VAL A 191 10.14 -4.33 8.04
CA VAL A 191 10.61 -3.23 8.89
C VAL A 191 12.09 -2.91 8.63
N LEU A 192 12.96 -3.93 8.59
CA LEU A 192 14.39 -3.74 8.40
C LEU A 192 14.71 -3.21 7.00
N ILE A 193 14.02 -3.69 5.96
CA ILE A 193 14.28 -3.25 4.58
C ILE A 193 13.76 -1.83 4.35
N ASP A 194 12.53 -1.50 4.77
CA ASP A 194 11.99 -0.16 4.51
C ASP A 194 12.61 0.89 5.45
N HIS A 195 12.64 0.62 6.75
CA HIS A 195 13.03 1.61 7.76
C HIS A 195 14.50 1.56 8.14
N GLY A 196 15.21 0.46 7.86
CA GLY A 196 16.66 0.35 8.04
C GLY A 196 17.40 0.62 6.73
N HIS A 197 17.24 -0.28 5.77
CA HIS A 197 17.94 -0.25 4.47
C HIS A 197 17.55 0.96 3.59
N PHE A 198 16.30 1.44 3.70
CA PHE A 198 15.70 2.58 2.99
C PHE A 198 15.03 2.21 1.66
N GLN A 199 13.80 1.72 1.76
CA GLN A 199 12.97 1.30 0.62
C GLN A 199 11.50 1.68 0.85
N TYR A 200 10.72 1.76 -0.23
CA TYR A 200 9.27 2.04 -0.20
C TYR A 200 8.43 0.78 -0.52
N ASN A 201 8.80 -0.40 -0.02
CA ASN A 201 8.04 -1.62 -0.32
C ASN A 201 6.63 -1.60 0.30
N CYS A 202 6.47 -0.90 1.43
CA CYS A 202 5.20 -0.73 2.13
C CYS A 202 4.08 -0.21 1.24
N ILE A 203 4.35 0.61 0.22
CA ILE A 203 3.32 1.11 -0.70
C ILE A 203 2.82 -0.02 -1.59
N SER A 204 3.69 -0.67 -2.38
CA SER A 204 3.27 -1.75 -3.29
C SER A 204 2.68 -2.95 -2.55
N LEU A 205 3.29 -3.35 -1.43
CA LEU A 205 2.78 -4.43 -0.59
C LEU A 205 1.48 -4.05 0.12
N GLY A 206 1.35 -2.81 0.59
CA GLY A 206 0.12 -2.30 1.19
C GLY A 206 -1.04 -2.26 0.19
N LEU A 207 -0.79 -1.77 -1.03
CA LEU A 207 -1.77 -1.80 -2.12
C LEU A 207 -2.17 -3.24 -2.48
N THR A 208 -1.20 -4.18 -2.54
CA THR A 208 -1.48 -5.60 -2.77
C THR A 208 -2.31 -6.22 -1.65
N LEU A 209 -1.96 -5.95 -0.39
CA LEU A 209 -2.69 -6.45 0.78
C LEU A 209 -4.12 -5.87 0.82
N GLY A 210 -4.27 -4.60 0.50
CA GLY A 210 -5.58 -3.94 0.32
C GLY A 210 -6.38 -4.56 -0.82
N ALA A 211 -5.73 -4.94 -1.92
CA ALA A 211 -6.40 -5.65 -3.01
C ALA A 211 -6.90 -7.04 -2.56
N ILE A 212 -6.11 -7.78 -1.78
CA ILE A 212 -6.54 -9.04 -1.15
C ILE A 212 -7.75 -8.80 -0.24
N ALA A 213 -7.69 -7.76 0.61
CA ALA A 213 -8.80 -7.37 1.48
C ALA A 213 -10.07 -7.03 0.69
N GLY A 214 -9.93 -6.36 -0.47
CA GLY A 214 -11.00 -6.09 -1.41
C GLY A 214 -11.63 -7.36 -1.98
N VAL A 215 -10.81 -8.34 -2.38
CA VAL A 215 -11.29 -9.66 -2.84
C VAL A 215 -12.10 -10.37 -1.74
N LEU A 216 -11.55 -10.43 -0.52
CA LEU A 216 -12.21 -11.04 0.65
C LEU A 216 -13.53 -10.33 1.00
N SER A 217 -13.55 -9.01 0.87
CA SER A 217 -14.73 -8.16 1.08
C SER A 217 -15.73 -8.20 -0.08
N ARG A 218 -15.47 -8.97 -1.15
CA ARG A 218 -16.29 -9.03 -2.37
C ARG A 218 -16.45 -7.66 -3.06
N ASN A 219 -15.40 -6.85 -3.03
CA ASN A 219 -15.30 -5.59 -3.75
C ASN A 219 -14.21 -5.73 -4.83
N GLU A 220 -14.58 -6.37 -5.95
CA GLU A 220 -13.65 -6.74 -7.01
C GLU A 220 -13.10 -5.53 -7.77
N LEU A 221 -13.89 -4.46 -7.91
CA LEU A 221 -13.45 -3.25 -8.59
C LEU A 221 -12.35 -2.56 -7.79
N VAL A 222 -12.53 -2.40 -6.48
CA VAL A 222 -11.47 -1.85 -5.61
C VAL A 222 -10.24 -2.75 -5.60
N ALA A 223 -10.43 -4.08 -5.55
CA ALA A 223 -9.31 -5.01 -5.65
C ALA A 223 -8.51 -4.84 -6.96
N ALA A 224 -9.21 -4.73 -8.09
CA ALA A 224 -8.58 -4.52 -9.40
C ALA A 224 -7.85 -3.17 -9.47
N THR A 225 -8.43 -2.09 -8.94
CA THR A 225 -7.77 -0.77 -8.87
C THR A 225 -6.51 -0.84 -8.02
N LEU A 226 -6.60 -1.35 -6.79
CA LEU A 226 -5.47 -1.40 -5.85
C LEU A 226 -4.34 -2.29 -6.37
N PHE A 227 -4.66 -3.44 -6.96
CA PHE A 227 -3.64 -4.31 -7.53
C PHE A 227 -2.99 -3.71 -8.78
N SER A 228 -3.77 -3.00 -9.62
CA SER A 228 -3.22 -2.24 -10.74
C SER A 228 -2.26 -1.15 -10.25
N LEU A 229 -2.62 -0.42 -9.19
CA LEU A 229 -1.73 0.57 -8.57
C LEU A 229 -0.47 -0.09 -7.97
N ALA A 230 -0.60 -1.27 -7.34
CA ALA A 230 0.54 -1.99 -6.78
C ALA A 230 1.61 -2.33 -7.83
N ILE A 231 1.17 -2.86 -9.00
CA ILE A 231 2.04 -3.13 -10.15
C ILE A 231 2.68 -1.84 -10.67
N ASN A 232 1.92 -0.76 -10.72
CA ASN A 232 2.37 0.54 -11.19
C ASN A 232 3.33 1.25 -10.23
N HIS A 233 3.38 0.82 -8.96
CA HIS A 233 4.38 1.27 -7.99
C HIS A 233 5.65 0.43 -8.08
N LYS A 234 5.51 -0.90 -7.99
CA LYS A 234 6.64 -1.84 -8.10
C LYS A 234 6.25 -3.03 -8.96
N GLN A 235 6.94 -3.21 -10.07
CA GLN A 235 6.71 -4.27 -11.05
C GLN A 235 6.79 -5.68 -10.45
N MET A 236 7.53 -5.84 -9.35
CA MET A 236 7.64 -7.10 -8.60
C MET A 236 6.28 -7.62 -8.10
N SER A 237 5.27 -6.75 -7.97
CA SER A 237 3.90 -7.16 -7.66
C SER A 237 3.24 -8.01 -8.76
N LEU A 238 3.82 -8.07 -9.97
CA LEU A 238 3.41 -9.00 -11.02
C LEU A 238 3.53 -10.47 -10.60
N TYR A 239 4.34 -10.80 -9.59
CA TYR A 239 4.42 -12.16 -9.05
C TYR A 239 3.08 -12.66 -8.50
N PHE A 240 2.19 -11.74 -8.09
CA PHE A 240 0.84 -12.06 -7.63
C PHE A 240 -0.20 -12.06 -8.76
N ALA A 241 0.16 -11.60 -9.96
CA ALA A 241 -0.80 -11.40 -11.05
C ALA A 241 -1.51 -12.68 -11.50
N PRO A 242 -0.85 -13.85 -11.63
CA PRO A 242 -1.55 -15.09 -11.99
C PRO A 242 -2.66 -15.46 -10.99
N ALA A 243 -2.44 -15.22 -9.69
CA ALA A 243 -3.41 -15.52 -8.64
C ALA A 243 -4.61 -14.55 -8.71
N PHE A 244 -4.36 -13.25 -8.78
CA PHE A 244 -5.42 -12.24 -8.91
C PHE A 244 -6.24 -12.44 -10.19
N PHE A 245 -5.56 -12.63 -11.32
CA PHE A 245 -6.20 -12.85 -12.62
C PHE A 245 -7.09 -14.10 -12.58
N SER A 246 -6.55 -15.24 -12.16
CA SER A 246 -7.29 -16.50 -12.15
C SER A 246 -8.50 -16.45 -11.20
N HIS A 247 -8.34 -15.81 -10.03
CA HIS A 247 -9.43 -15.66 -9.07
C HIS A 247 -10.56 -14.78 -9.62
N LEU A 248 -10.22 -13.57 -10.10
CA LEU A 248 -11.20 -12.60 -10.59
C LEU A 248 -11.90 -13.11 -11.86
N LEU A 249 -11.14 -13.66 -12.82
CA LEU A 249 -11.70 -14.26 -14.02
C LEU A 249 -12.64 -15.42 -13.69
N GLY A 250 -12.19 -16.35 -12.83
CA GLY A 250 -13.02 -17.48 -12.38
C GLY A 250 -14.32 -17.02 -11.70
N LYS A 251 -14.29 -15.89 -10.99
CA LYS A 251 -15.48 -15.29 -10.40
C LYS A 251 -16.41 -14.68 -11.44
N CYS A 252 -15.89 -13.96 -12.42
CA CYS A 252 -16.67 -13.41 -13.54
C CYS A 252 -17.36 -14.50 -14.35
N LEU A 253 -16.65 -15.60 -14.67
CA LEU A 253 -17.19 -16.72 -15.46
C LEU A 253 -18.37 -17.44 -14.78
N ARG A 254 -18.50 -17.34 -13.46
CA ARG A 254 -19.62 -17.93 -12.70
C ARG A 254 -20.83 -16.99 -12.56
N ARG A 255 -20.75 -15.76 -13.07
CA ARG A 255 -21.88 -14.80 -13.05
C ARG A 255 -22.81 -15.03 -14.24
N LYS A 256 -24.04 -14.52 -14.13
CA LYS A 256 -25.08 -14.64 -15.18
C LYS A 256 -24.63 -14.05 -16.53
N TYR A 257 -23.86 -12.95 -16.51
CA TYR A 257 -23.38 -12.24 -17.69
C TYR A 257 -21.84 -12.12 -17.65
N PRO A 258 -21.10 -13.20 -17.93
CA PRO A 258 -19.66 -13.26 -17.68
C PRO A 258 -18.87 -12.24 -18.50
N ILE A 259 -19.26 -12.00 -19.76
CA ILE A 259 -18.61 -11.01 -20.63
C ILE A 259 -18.72 -9.60 -20.04
N VAL A 260 -19.90 -9.23 -19.53
CA VAL A 260 -20.12 -7.90 -18.92
C VAL A 260 -19.25 -7.71 -17.69
N GLU A 261 -19.11 -8.75 -16.86
CA GLU A 261 -18.29 -8.68 -15.65
C GLU A 261 -16.80 -8.60 -15.97
N VAL A 262 -16.32 -9.31 -16.99
CA VAL A 262 -14.95 -9.18 -17.49
C VAL A 262 -14.71 -7.78 -18.05
N MET A 263 -15.63 -7.24 -18.84
CA MET A 263 -15.51 -5.89 -19.41
C MET A 263 -15.48 -4.80 -18.33
N LYS A 264 -16.22 -4.95 -17.23
CA LYS A 264 -16.14 -4.04 -16.08
C LYS A 264 -14.75 -4.03 -15.45
N LEU A 265 -14.17 -5.21 -15.20
CA LEU A 265 -12.81 -5.30 -14.65
C LEU A 265 -11.77 -4.76 -15.62
N ALA A 266 -11.88 -5.11 -16.90
CA ALA A 266 -10.99 -4.60 -17.94
C ALA A 266 -11.03 -3.07 -18.01
N PHE A 267 -12.22 -2.47 -17.94
CA PHE A 267 -12.38 -1.02 -17.91
C PHE A 267 -11.68 -0.37 -16.69
N ILE A 268 -11.81 -0.95 -15.50
CA ILE A 268 -11.14 -0.45 -14.29
C ILE A 268 -9.62 -0.56 -14.40
N VAL A 269 -9.11 -1.72 -14.84
CA VAL A 269 -7.67 -1.94 -15.00
C VAL A 269 -7.10 -0.99 -16.05
N LEU A 270 -7.66 -0.97 -17.26
CA LEU A 270 -7.19 -0.12 -18.34
C LEU A 270 -7.31 1.37 -17.99
N GLY A 271 -8.41 1.79 -17.34
CA GLY A 271 -8.58 3.15 -16.87
C GLY A 271 -7.54 3.55 -15.83
N THR A 272 -7.24 2.67 -14.87
CA THR A 272 -6.20 2.92 -13.84
C THR A 272 -4.82 3.06 -14.49
N PHE A 273 -4.46 2.14 -15.40
CA PHE A 273 -3.21 2.23 -16.15
C PHE A 273 -3.16 3.51 -17.01
N ALA A 274 -4.23 3.85 -17.72
CA ALA A 274 -4.27 5.04 -18.56
C ALA A 274 -4.07 6.33 -17.78
N ILE A 275 -4.64 6.42 -16.57
CA ILE A 275 -4.45 7.57 -15.67
C ILE A 275 -3.00 7.67 -15.21
N VAL A 276 -2.42 6.57 -14.72
CA VAL A 276 -1.04 6.56 -14.22
C VAL A 276 -0.03 6.84 -15.34
N TRP A 277 -0.24 6.24 -16.51
CA TRP A 277 0.65 6.35 -17.66
C TRP A 277 0.38 7.57 -18.53
N TRP A 278 -0.61 8.42 -18.19
CA TRP A 278 -1.09 9.51 -19.05
C TRP A 278 0.01 10.34 -19.75
N PRO A 279 1.08 10.80 -19.07
CA PRO A 279 2.13 11.57 -19.73
C PRO A 279 2.93 10.78 -20.77
N PHE A 280 3.01 9.46 -20.61
CA PHE A 280 3.82 8.53 -21.40
C PHE A 280 3.04 7.92 -22.57
N LEU A 281 1.72 8.06 -22.60
CA LEU A 281 0.85 7.53 -23.67
C LEU A 281 0.83 8.40 -24.94
N ARG A 282 1.54 9.54 -24.95
CA ARG A 282 1.54 10.46 -26.10
C ARG A 282 2.29 9.93 -27.32
N SER A 283 3.22 8.98 -27.13
CA SER A 283 3.99 8.37 -28.21
C SER A 283 4.40 6.95 -27.81
N SER A 284 4.53 6.06 -28.80
CA SER A 284 5.03 4.69 -28.58
C SER A 284 6.44 4.69 -28.01
N GLU A 285 7.28 5.63 -28.44
CA GLU A 285 8.65 5.80 -27.98
C GLU A 285 8.69 6.13 -26.48
N ALA A 286 7.83 7.03 -26.01
CA ALA A 286 7.76 7.37 -24.58
C ALA A 286 7.30 6.18 -23.73
N ALA A 287 6.30 5.43 -24.19
CA ALA A 287 5.83 4.24 -23.48
C ALA A 287 6.87 3.11 -23.47
N LEU A 288 7.54 2.88 -24.61
CA LEU A 288 8.62 1.90 -24.73
C LEU A 288 9.84 2.30 -23.92
N GLN A 289 10.18 3.57 -23.87
CA GLN A 289 11.31 4.04 -23.08
C GLN A 289 11.13 3.85 -21.60
N VAL A 290 9.88 3.99 -21.12
CA VAL A 290 9.52 3.44 -19.83
C VAL A 290 9.83 1.94 -19.95
N MET A 291 9.03 1.11 -20.64
CA MET A 291 9.14 -0.37 -20.64
C MET A 291 10.52 -1.04 -20.89
N VAL A 292 11.43 -0.45 -21.67
CA VAL A 292 12.72 -1.03 -22.10
C VAL A 292 13.76 -0.96 -20.99
N ASP A 293 13.74 0.08 -20.16
CA ASP A 293 14.54 0.12 -18.93
C ASP A 293 14.00 -0.85 -17.84
N TYR A 294 12.86 -1.54 -18.09
CA TYR A 294 12.26 -2.53 -17.18
C TYR A 294 12.46 -4.00 -17.56
N LEU A 295 12.89 -4.31 -18.80
CA LEU A 295 12.89 -5.68 -19.35
C LEU A 295 14.29 -6.24 -19.63
N LEU A 296 15.34 -5.47 -19.33
CA LEU A 296 16.76 -5.88 -19.39
C LEU A 296 17.38 -5.79 -18.00
#